data_AF-A0A096S887-F1
#
_entry.id   AF-A0A096S887-F1
#
_cell.length_a   1.000
_cell.length_b   1.000
_cell.length_c   1.000
_cell.angle_alpha   90.00
_cell.angle_beta   90.00
_cell.angle_gamma   90.00
#
_symmetry.space_group_name_H-M   'P 1'
#
loop_
_entity.id
_entity.type
_entity.pdbx_description
1 polymer ?
#
loop_
_entity_poly.entity_id
_entity_poly.type
_entity_poly.pdbx_seq_one_letter_code
_entity_poly.pdbx_strand_id
1 'polypeptide(L)'
;MEPSLVHSQATRYILDILSLIMDPRYVTLFIFLVLALHGDTTLAETCRQFVKVHPFCFKAMCKANCAIEGKFSDGSYVKDYRCESGGFHSVCVCILCKH
;
A
#
# COMPACT_ATOMS: atom_id res chain seq x y z
N MET A 1 54.02 11.55 -2.11
CA MET A 1 52.61 11.77 -2.45
C MET A 1 51.84 10.54 -1.98
N GLU A 2 51.19 10.67 -0.83
CA GLU A 2 50.62 9.61 0.01
C GLU A 2 49.35 8.96 -0.59
N PRO A 3 49.39 7.66 -1.00
CA PRO A 3 48.19 6.93 -1.41
C PRO A 3 47.65 5.98 -0.34
N SER A 4 48.38 5.79 0.77
CA SER A 4 48.11 4.75 1.78
C SER A 4 47.12 5.18 2.88
N LEU A 5 46.84 6.48 3.03
CA LEU A 5 45.95 6.99 4.09
C LEU A 5 44.46 6.87 3.73
N VAL A 6 44.10 7.08 2.45
CA VAL A 6 42.70 7.08 1.97
C VAL A 6 42.08 5.67 2.04
N HIS A 7 42.86 4.64 1.72
CA HIS A 7 42.40 3.25 1.79
C HIS A 7 42.11 2.82 3.24
N SER A 8 42.96 3.21 4.20
CA SER A 8 42.74 2.88 5.62
C SER A 8 41.55 3.61 6.23
N GLN A 9 41.22 4.81 5.76
CA GLN A 9 40.07 5.58 6.25
C GLN A 9 38.76 4.99 5.74
N ALA A 10 38.69 4.66 4.44
CA ALA A 10 37.53 4.02 3.82
C ALA A 10 37.17 2.69 4.49
N THR A 11 38.16 1.85 4.83
CA THR A 11 37.91 0.58 5.52
C THR A 11 37.35 0.76 6.93
N ARG A 12 37.79 1.79 7.68
CA ARG A 12 37.26 2.10 9.02
C ARG A 12 35.82 2.58 8.94
N TYR A 13 35.50 3.49 8.02
CA TYR A 13 34.12 3.94 7.81
C TYR A 13 33.16 2.79 7.49
N ILE A 14 33.58 1.83 6.66
CA ILE A 14 32.76 0.66 6.33
C ILE A 14 32.53 -0.21 7.58
N LEU A 15 33.55 -0.40 8.41
CA LEU A 15 33.45 -1.15 9.68
C LEU A 15 32.55 -0.45 10.70
N ASP A 16 32.63 0.87 10.81
CA ASP A 16 31.78 1.66 11.70
C ASP A 16 30.31 1.62 11.24
N ILE A 17 30.07 1.70 9.93
CA ILE A 17 28.72 1.54 9.33
C ILE A 17 28.17 0.13 9.59
N LEU A 18 28.99 -0.90 9.37
CA LEU A 18 28.59 -2.29 9.67
C LEU A 18 28.29 -2.48 11.16
N SER A 19 29.06 -1.85 12.04
CA SER A 19 28.86 -1.92 13.50
C SER A 19 27.57 -1.20 13.94
N LEU A 20 27.23 -0.08 13.30
CA LEU A 20 25.96 0.63 13.50
C LEU A 20 24.75 -0.21 13.02
N ILE A 21 24.90 -0.96 11.92
CA ILE A 21 23.85 -1.85 11.39
C ILE A 21 23.68 -3.10 12.27
N MET A 22 24.77 -3.65 12.80
CA MET A 22 24.73 -4.82 13.70
C MET A 22 24.31 -4.48 15.14
N ASP A 23 24.07 -3.21 15.46
CA ASP A 23 23.52 -2.86 16.76
C ASP A 23 22.07 -3.36 16.87
N PRO A 24 21.74 -4.21 17.88
CA PRO A 24 20.42 -4.79 18.01
C PRO A 24 19.34 -3.73 18.23
N ARG A 25 19.70 -2.53 18.70
CA ARG A 25 18.78 -1.39 18.85
C ARG A 25 18.41 -0.82 17.48
N TYR A 26 19.33 -0.80 16.52
CA TYR A 26 19.04 -0.34 15.16
C TYR A 26 18.15 -1.33 14.41
N VAL A 27 18.42 -2.63 14.53
CA VAL A 27 17.59 -3.69 13.96
C VAL A 27 16.18 -3.66 14.55
N THR A 28 16.04 -3.50 15.86
CA THR A 28 14.73 -3.39 16.50
C THR A 28 13.99 -2.13 16.07
N LEU A 29 14.66 -0.96 16.02
CA LEU A 29 14.07 0.28 15.50
C LEU A 29 13.60 0.15 14.06
N PHE A 30 14.38 -0.53 13.21
CA PHE A 30 14.00 -0.79 11.82
C PHE A 30 12.76 -1.69 11.74
N ILE A 31 12.72 -2.76 12.54
CA ILE A 31 11.55 -3.65 12.63
C ILE A 31 10.32 -2.88 13.14
N PHE A 32 10.45 -2.07 14.18
CA PHE A 32 9.37 -1.22 14.69
C PHE A 32 8.91 -0.17 13.68
N LEU A 33 9.82 0.41 12.90
CA LEU A 33 9.48 1.36 11.83
C LEU A 33 8.71 0.65 10.71
N VAL A 34 9.15 -0.55 10.30
CA VAL A 34 8.44 -1.36 9.30
C VAL A 34 7.07 -1.78 9.82
N LEU A 35 6.97 -2.20 11.08
CA LEU A 35 5.71 -2.53 11.75
C LEU A 35 4.81 -1.32 11.95
N ALA A 36 5.32 -0.12 12.19
CA ALA A 36 4.51 1.09 12.30
C ALA A 36 4.04 1.59 10.92
N LEU A 37 4.84 1.35 9.88
CA LEU A 37 4.51 1.73 8.50
C LEU A 37 3.54 0.74 7.83
N HIS A 38 3.59 -0.54 8.21
CA HIS A 38 2.70 -1.59 7.69
C HIS A 38 1.58 -1.99 8.66
N GLY A 39 1.70 -1.62 9.93
CA GLY A 39 0.79 -1.99 11.00
C GLY A 39 -0.36 -1.02 11.13
N ASP A 40 -1.14 -0.87 10.07
CA ASP A 40 -2.53 -0.47 10.21
C ASP A 40 -3.32 -1.67 10.76
N THR A 41 -3.09 -2.03 12.03
CA THR A 41 -3.98 -2.93 12.78
C THR A 41 -5.12 -2.13 13.37
N THR A 42 -5.84 -1.39 12.52
CA THR A 42 -7.20 -1.01 12.87
C THR A 42 -8.05 -2.28 12.74
N LEU A 43 -9.03 -2.42 13.62
CA LEU A 43 -10.11 -3.39 13.59
C LEU A 43 -10.89 -3.25 12.26
N ALA A 44 -10.27 -3.64 11.16
CA ALA A 44 -10.65 -3.19 9.84
C ALA A 44 -11.65 -4.17 9.25
N GLU A 45 -12.88 -3.69 9.03
CA GLU A 45 -13.75 -4.25 8.01
C GLU A 45 -12.89 -4.62 6.80
N THR A 46 -12.93 -5.88 6.36
CA THR A 46 -12.12 -6.30 5.22
C THR A 46 -12.72 -5.66 3.98
N CYS A 47 -12.19 -4.50 3.64
CA CYS A 47 -12.60 -3.71 2.50
C CYS A 47 -11.68 -4.02 1.32
N ARG A 48 -12.26 -4.31 0.16
CA ARG A 48 -11.56 -4.49 -1.10
C ARG A 48 -12.04 -3.49 -2.13
N GLN A 49 -11.13 -3.07 -2.99
CA GLN A 49 -11.46 -2.24 -4.14
C GLN A 49 -11.72 -3.12 -5.36
N PHE A 50 -12.82 -2.88 -6.05
CA PHE A 50 -13.17 -3.53 -7.31
C PHE A 50 -13.33 -2.47 -8.40
N VAL A 51 -12.63 -2.63 -9.52
CA VAL A 51 -12.64 -1.64 -10.62
C VAL A 51 -13.23 -2.28 -11.86
N LYS A 52 -14.26 -1.65 -12.43
CA LYS A 52 -14.93 -2.09 -13.65
C LYS A 52 -14.86 -1.00 -14.72
N VAL A 53 -14.23 -1.32 -15.85
CA VAL A 53 -14.18 -0.41 -17.00
C VAL A 53 -15.57 -0.35 -17.64
N HIS A 54 -16.09 0.86 -17.85
CA HIS A 54 -17.35 1.08 -18.55
C HIS A 54 -17.18 2.19 -19.59
N PRO A 55 -17.79 2.07 -20.78
CA PRO A 55 -17.76 3.15 -21.78
C PRO A 55 -18.47 4.41 -21.29
N PHE A 56 -19.49 4.26 -20.42
CA PHE A 56 -20.18 5.35 -19.75
C PHE A 56 -20.31 5.06 -18.26
N CYS A 57 -19.57 5.77 -17.41
CA CYS A 57 -19.68 5.64 -15.96
C CYS A 57 -20.78 6.55 -15.43
N PHE A 58 -22.00 6.02 -15.40
CA PHE A 58 -23.12 6.68 -14.74
C PHE A 58 -23.15 6.29 -13.26
N LYS A 59 -23.17 7.26 -12.33
CA LYS A 59 -23.10 7.01 -10.87
C LYS A 59 -24.13 5.99 -10.39
N ALA A 60 -25.38 6.05 -10.86
CA ALA A 60 -26.41 5.10 -10.43
C ALA A 60 -26.15 3.68 -10.95
N MET A 61 -25.67 3.56 -12.19
CA MET A 61 -25.31 2.26 -12.78
C MET A 61 -24.08 1.66 -12.09
N CYS A 62 -23.09 2.50 -11.79
CA CYS A 62 -21.89 2.11 -11.04
C CYS A 62 -22.30 1.57 -9.66
N LYS A 63 -23.13 2.29 -8.90
CA LYS A 63 -23.66 1.82 -7.61
C LYS A 63 -24.37 0.47 -7.71
N ALA A 64 -25.25 0.31 -8.70
CA ALA A 64 -26.00 -0.93 -8.90
C ALA A 64 -25.06 -2.11 -9.21
N ASN A 65 -24.09 -1.91 -10.10
CA ASN A 65 -23.07 -2.92 -10.40
C ASN A 65 -22.24 -3.27 -9.17
N CYS A 66 -21.80 -2.29 -8.38
CA CYS A 66 -21.08 -2.54 -7.14
C CYS A 66 -21.91 -3.37 -6.15
N ALA A 67 -23.21 -3.08 -6.02
CA ALA A 67 -24.09 -3.80 -5.11
C ALA A 67 -24.33 -5.25 -5.55
N ILE A 68 -24.49 -5.47 -6.85
CA ILE A 68 -24.59 -6.81 -7.44
C ILE A 68 -23.28 -7.55 -7.19
N GLU A 69 -22.14 -6.99 -7.59
CA GLU A 69 -20.83 -7.62 -7.44
C GLU A 69 -20.51 -7.96 -5.98
N GLY A 70 -20.76 -7.02 -5.06
CA GLY A 70 -20.51 -7.24 -3.64
C GLY A 70 -21.33 -8.39 -3.08
N LYS A 71 -22.61 -8.46 -3.45
CA LYS A 71 -23.54 -9.50 -2.98
C LYS A 71 -23.27 -10.87 -3.61
N PHE A 72 -22.90 -10.93 -4.89
CA PHE A 72 -22.65 -12.17 -5.61
C PHE A 72 -21.24 -12.75 -5.39
N SER A 73 -20.23 -11.91 -5.16
CA SER A 73 -18.86 -12.38 -4.95
C SER A 73 -18.70 -12.98 -3.55
N ASP A 74 -18.88 -12.18 -2.50
CA ASP A 74 -18.51 -12.59 -1.12
C ASP A 74 -19.54 -12.16 -0.06
N GLY A 75 -20.72 -11.70 -0.49
CA GLY A 75 -21.72 -11.12 0.41
C GLY A 75 -21.32 -9.76 1.00
N SER A 76 -20.28 -9.12 0.46
CA SER A 76 -19.81 -7.79 0.86
C SER A 76 -20.82 -6.70 0.53
N TYR A 77 -20.92 -5.69 1.39
CA TYR A 77 -21.76 -4.51 1.19
C TYR A 77 -20.95 -3.37 0.54
N VAL A 78 -21.65 -2.47 -0.16
CA VAL A 78 -21.00 -1.32 -0.81
C VAL A 78 -20.79 -0.21 0.23
N LYS A 79 -19.53 0.08 0.56
CA LYS A 79 -19.16 1.20 1.44
C LYS A 79 -19.08 2.51 0.65
N ASP A 80 -18.48 2.48 -0.52
CA ASP A 80 -18.37 3.64 -1.40
C ASP A 80 -18.30 3.25 -2.87
N TYR A 81 -18.58 4.19 -3.77
CA TYR A 81 -18.43 4.03 -5.20
C TYR A 81 -18.11 5.37 -5.88
N ARG A 82 -17.17 5.37 -6.82
CA ARG A 82 -16.82 6.56 -7.60
C ARG A 82 -16.64 6.22 -9.07
N CYS A 83 -17.00 7.20 -9.90
CA CYS A 83 -16.71 7.17 -11.32
C CYS A 83 -15.46 8.01 -11.56
N GLU A 84 -14.42 7.39 -12.10
CA GLU A 84 -13.24 8.10 -12.57
C GLU A 84 -13.28 8.10 -14.11
N SER A 85 -13.11 9.27 -14.72
CA SER A 85 -13.08 9.43 -16.17
C SER A 85 -11.73 9.96 -16.59
N GLY A 86 -11.02 9.21 -17.45
CA GLY A 86 -9.74 9.59 -18.03
C GLY A 86 -9.83 9.52 -19.55
N GLY A 87 -9.96 10.68 -20.21
CA GLY A 87 -10.05 10.76 -21.67
C GLY A 87 -11.27 10.02 -22.23
N PHE A 88 -11.02 9.03 -23.12
CA PHE A 88 -12.07 8.23 -23.79
C PHE A 88 -12.56 7.02 -22.97
N HIS A 89 -12.05 6.81 -21.76
CA HIS A 89 -12.44 5.69 -20.91
C HIS A 89 -12.94 6.18 -19.55
N SER A 90 -13.97 5.50 -19.05
CA SER A 90 -14.45 5.70 -17.70
C SER A 90 -14.39 4.40 -16.90
N VAL A 91 -14.08 4.49 -15.63
CA VAL A 91 -14.00 3.36 -14.72
C VAL A 91 -14.90 3.60 -13.53
N CYS A 92 -15.62 2.55 -13.15
CA CYS A 92 -16.40 2.48 -11.93
C CYS A 92 -15.54 1.80 -10.87
N VAL A 93 -15.21 2.53 -9.81
CA VAL A 93 -14.46 2.02 -8.66
C VAL A 93 -15.43 1.79 -7.52
N CYS A 94 -15.52 0.56 -7.04
CA CYS A 94 -16.34 0.12 -5.93
C CYS A 94 -15.46 -0.17 -4.71
N ILE A 95 -15.84 0.31 -3.54
CA ILE A 95 -15.26 -0.10 -2.26
C ILE A 95 -16.28 -1.02 -1.58
N LEU A 96 -15.93 -2.30 -1.50
CA LEU A 96 -16.78 -3.36 -0.97
C LEU A 96 -16.20 -3.84 0.35
N CYS A 97 -17.00 -3.86 1.41
CA CYS A 97 -16.55 -4.26 2.74
C CYS A 97 -17.38 -5.43 3.27
N LYS A 98 -16.76 -6.24 4.12
CA LYS A 98 -17.43 -7.31 4.84
C LYS A 98 -17.59 -6.88 6.30
N HIS A 99 -18.74 -7.25 6.88
CA HIS A 99 -18.95 -7.18 8.32
C HIS A 99 -17.94 -8.05 9.06
#